data_AF-A0A3P1WPJ4-F1
#
_entry.id   AF-A0A3P1WPJ4-F1
#
_cell.length_a   1.000
_cell.length_b   1.000
_cell.length_c   1.000
_cell.angle_alpha   90.00
_cell.angle_beta   90.00
_cell.angle_gamma   90.00
#
_symmetry.space_group_name_H-M   'P 1'
#
loop_
_entity.id
_entity.type
_entity.pdbx_description
1 polymer ?
#
loop_
_entity_poly.entity_id
_entity_poly.type
_entity_poly.pdbx_seq_one_letter_code
_entity_poly.pdbx_strand_id
1 'polypeptide(L)'
;MTYHRVDAPACMAIFQATEGCNILAAAVHAKISTEIDVLGQACTGESATLMTSLEAVYNRVLTRNMTGATQQVGNATAGGRSAVAAILNGDHEMAARMEQEAHIVDEVRITDGKDLS
;
A
#
# COMPACT_ATOMS: atom_id res chain seq x y z
N MET A 1 13.22 -1.81 -26.59
CA MET A 1 12.50 -1.39 -25.37
C MET A 1 11.53 -2.49 -24.99
N THR A 2 11.71 -3.16 -23.87
CA THR A 2 10.69 -4.02 -23.27
C THR A 2 9.67 -3.11 -22.59
N TYR A 3 8.44 -3.07 -23.09
CA TYR A 3 7.35 -2.32 -22.46
C TYR A 3 6.81 -3.17 -21.29
N HIS A 4 7.14 -2.78 -20.06
CA HIS A 4 6.57 -3.42 -18.87
C HIS A 4 5.26 -2.71 -18.53
N ARG A 5 4.13 -3.32 -18.92
CA ARG A 5 2.80 -2.85 -18.53
C ARG A 5 2.52 -3.33 -17.10
N VAL A 6 2.17 -2.40 -16.22
CA VAL A 6 1.73 -2.75 -14.86
C VAL A 6 0.34 -3.35 -14.92
N ASP A 7 0.16 -4.54 -14.36
CA ASP A 7 -1.15 -5.12 -14.08
C ASP A 7 -1.72 -4.43 -12.82
N ALA A 8 -2.32 -3.26 -13.03
CA ALA A 8 -2.87 -2.46 -11.94
C ALA A 8 -3.92 -3.22 -11.11
N PRO A 9 -4.87 -4.00 -11.70
CA PRO A 9 -5.75 -4.87 -10.93
C PRO A 9 -5.03 -5.85 -10.01
N ALA A 10 -4.00 -6.55 -10.51
CA ALA A 10 -3.23 -7.49 -9.71
C ALA A 10 -2.47 -6.80 -8.57
N CYS A 11 -1.83 -5.65 -8.83
CA CYS A 11 -1.15 -4.87 -7.79
C CYS A 11 -2.13 -4.39 -6.71
N MET A 12 -3.29 -3.87 -7.10
CA MET A 12 -4.30 -3.40 -6.15
C MET A 12 -4.88 -4.53 -5.30
N ALA A 13 -5.05 -5.73 -5.87
CA ALA A 13 -5.47 -6.91 -5.12
C ALA A 13 -4.43 -7.34 -4.07
N ILE A 14 -3.14 -7.32 -4.42
CA ILE A 14 -2.04 -7.61 -3.48
C ILE A 14 -2.03 -6.60 -2.33
N PHE A 15 -2.15 -5.31 -2.65
CA PHE A 15 -2.21 -4.24 -1.65
C PHE A 15 -3.38 -4.40 -0.70
N GLN A 16 -4.57 -4.70 -1.22
CA GLN A 16 -5.77 -4.92 -0.42
C GLN A 16 -5.63 -6.16 0.48
N ALA A 17 -5.08 -7.26 -0.04
CA ALA A 17 -4.81 -8.46 0.76
C ALA A 17 -3.80 -8.16 1.89
N THR A 18 -2.76 -7.40 1.58
CA THR A 18 -1.72 -7.00 2.53
C THR A 18 -2.28 -6.11 3.65
N GLU A 19 -3.14 -5.15 3.32
CA GLU A 19 -3.89 -4.35 4.31
C GLU A 19 -4.77 -5.24 5.20
N GLY A 20 -5.45 -6.23 4.62
CA GLY A 20 -6.23 -7.21 5.37
C GLY A 20 -5.39 -7.98 6.39
N CYS A 21 -4.21 -8.46 5.97
CA CYS A 21 -3.26 -9.10 6.89
C CYS A 21 -2.78 -8.14 7.99
N ASN A 22 -2.55 -6.87 7.66
CA ASN A 22 -2.12 -5.85 8.64
C ASN A 22 -3.18 -5.60 9.72
N ILE A 23 -4.45 -5.54 9.32
CA ILE A 23 -5.59 -5.39 10.25
C ILE A 23 -5.69 -6.61 11.17
N LEU A 24 -5.58 -7.82 10.61
CA LEU A 24 -5.60 -9.06 11.40
C LEU A 24 -4.43 -9.10 12.40
N ALA A 25 -3.23 -8.70 11.97
CA ALA A 25 -2.05 -8.66 12.83
C ALA A 25 -2.24 -7.66 13.99
N ALA A 26 -2.80 -6.48 13.73
CA ALA A 26 -3.11 -5.50 14.76
C ALA A 26 -4.17 -6.02 15.76
N ALA A 27 -5.20 -6.72 15.27
CA ALA A 27 -6.23 -7.32 16.12
C ALA A 27 -5.67 -8.43 17.01
N VAL A 28 -4.81 -9.30 16.48
CA VAL A 28 -4.13 -10.35 17.26
C VAL A 28 -3.21 -9.72 18.31
N HIS A 29 -2.46 -8.68 17.96
CA HIS A 29 -1.60 -7.98 18.90
C HIS A 29 -2.40 -7.37 20.06
N ALA A 30 -3.54 -6.72 19.77
CA ALA A 30 -4.44 -6.20 20.79
C ALA A 30 -4.98 -7.30 21.71
N LYS A 31 -5.36 -8.47 21.15
CA LYS A 31 -5.81 -9.63 21.93
C LYS A 31 -4.72 -10.13 22.89
N ILE A 32 -3.49 -10.26 22.41
CA ILE A 32 -2.35 -10.68 23.25
C ILE A 32 -2.12 -9.68 24.39
N SER A 33 -2.23 -8.38 24.13
CA SER A 33 -2.17 -7.35 25.18
C SER A 33 -3.18 -7.62 26.29
N THR A 34 -4.44 -7.84 25.90
CA THR A 34 -5.52 -8.11 26.86
C THR A 34 -5.30 -9.42 27.62
N GLU A 35 -4.81 -10.47 26.98
CA GLU A 35 -4.49 -11.74 27.65
C GLU A 35 -3.37 -11.58 28.68
N ILE A 36 -2.37 -10.74 28.39
CA ILE A 36 -1.30 -10.39 29.33
C ILE A 36 -1.86 -9.61 30.51
N ASP A 37 -2.73 -8.63 30.28
CA ASP A 37 -3.38 -7.88 31.36
C ASP A 37 -4.18 -8.80 32.29
N VAL A 38 -4.95 -9.74 31.72
CA VAL A 38 -5.71 -10.75 32.48
C VAL A 38 -4.78 -11.67 33.29
N LEU A 39 -3.69 -12.13 32.69
CA LEU A 39 -2.69 -12.93 33.39
C LEU A 39 -2.05 -12.13 34.53
N GLY A 40 -1.78 -10.85 34.33
CA GLY A 40 -1.24 -9.96 35.34
C GLY A 40 -2.16 -9.79 36.55
N GLN A 41 -3.47 -9.70 36.31
CA GLN A 41 -4.44 -9.65 37.40
C GLN A 41 -4.47 -10.93 38.23
N ALA A 42 -4.16 -12.08 37.62
CA ALA A 42 -4.04 -13.36 38.35
C ALA A 42 -2.71 -13.48 39.12
N CYS A 43 -1.65 -12.82 38.66
CA CYS A 43 -0.33 -12.81 39.31
C CYS A 43 -0.31 -11.91 40.55
N THR A 44 -0.60 -12.49 41.73
CA THR A 44 -0.56 -11.79 43.02
C THR A 44 0.53 -12.33 43.96
N GLY A 45 0.88 -11.57 45.00
CA GLY A 45 1.89 -11.96 45.99
C GLY A 45 3.27 -12.16 45.36
N GLU A 46 3.95 -13.27 45.67
CA GLU A 46 5.28 -13.61 45.14
C GLU A 46 5.31 -13.74 43.61
N SER A 47 4.17 -14.05 42.98
CA SER A 47 4.08 -14.19 41.52
C SER A 47 4.00 -12.85 40.76
N ALA A 48 3.83 -11.72 41.46
CA ALA A 48 3.76 -10.40 40.83
C ALA A 48 5.04 -10.05 40.03
N THR A 49 6.20 -10.56 40.46
CA THR A 49 7.48 -10.36 39.76
C THR A 49 7.50 -11.03 38.38
N LEU A 50 6.72 -12.10 38.19
CA LEU A 50 6.54 -12.75 36.89
C LEU A 50 5.78 -11.83 35.93
N MET A 51 4.77 -11.10 36.42
CA MET A 51 4.03 -10.14 35.59
C MET A 51 4.93 -8.99 35.14
N THR A 52 5.70 -8.39 36.04
CA THR A 52 6.65 -7.33 35.67
C THR A 52 7.65 -7.79 34.59
N SER A 53 8.12 -9.03 34.70
CA SER A 53 9.04 -9.62 33.71
C SER A 53 8.34 -9.86 32.37
N LEU A 54 7.09 -10.33 32.40
CA LEU A 54 6.28 -10.57 31.21
C LEU A 54 5.93 -9.27 30.47
N GLU A 55 5.50 -8.24 31.18
CA GLU A 55 5.24 -6.90 30.61
C GLU A 55 6.49 -6.32 29.95
N ALA A 56 7.65 -6.46 30.60
CA ALA A 56 8.92 -5.97 30.06
C ALA A 56 9.27 -6.66 28.73
N VAL A 57 9.08 -7.98 28.63
CA VAL A 57 9.30 -8.75 27.40
C VAL A 57 8.27 -8.39 26.33
N TYR A 58 6.99 -8.32 26.69
CA TYR A 58 5.90 -7.94 25.79
C TYR A 58 6.15 -6.56 25.16
N ASN A 59 6.42 -5.55 25.99
CA ASN A 59 6.65 -4.19 25.51
C ASN A 59 7.91 -4.09 24.64
N ARG A 60 9.01 -4.73 25.08
CA ARG A 60 10.30 -4.67 24.38
C ARG A 60 10.29 -5.40 23.04
N VAL A 61 9.70 -6.60 23.02
CA VAL A 61 9.81 -7.52 21.88
C VAL A 61 8.57 -7.44 21.01
N LEU A 62 7.37 -7.52 21.58
CA LEU A 62 6.16 -7.65 20.77
C LEU A 62 5.63 -6.27 20.36
N THR A 63 5.39 -5.38 21.32
CA THR A 63 4.76 -4.07 21.03
C THR A 63 5.58 -3.23 20.06
N ARG A 64 6.89 -3.10 20.32
CA ARG A 64 7.78 -2.30 19.46
C ARG A 64 7.87 -2.85 18.03
N ASN A 65 8.08 -4.15 17.89
CA ASN A 65 8.25 -4.76 16.58
C ASN A 65 6.94 -4.81 15.80
N MET A 66 5.81 -5.11 16.47
CA MET A 66 4.50 -5.09 15.82
C MET A 66 4.14 -3.69 15.33
N THR A 67 4.37 -2.65 16.14
CA THR A 67 4.14 -1.26 15.72
C THR A 67 4.99 -0.86 14.52
N GLY A 68 6.28 -1.22 14.53
CA GLY A 68 7.17 -0.95 13.40
C GLY A 68 6.73 -1.68 12.12
N ALA A 69 6.38 -2.96 12.24
CA ALA A 69 5.94 -3.78 11.12
C ALA A 69 4.62 -3.26 10.52
N THR A 70 3.62 -2.96 11.35
CA THR A 70 2.32 -2.49 10.87
C THR A 70 2.42 -1.14 10.17
N GLN A 71 3.30 -0.25 10.66
CA GLN A 71 3.57 1.03 10.03
C GLN A 71 4.33 0.88 8.71
N GLN A 72 5.35 0.00 8.65
CA GLN A 72 6.07 -0.28 7.40
C GLN A 72 5.13 -0.86 6.33
N VAL A 73 4.28 -1.80 6.70
CA VAL A 73 3.27 -2.39 5.80
C VAL A 73 2.29 -1.32 5.31
N GLY A 74 1.79 -0.47 6.21
CA GLY A 74 0.91 0.65 5.83
C GLY A 74 1.57 1.60 4.84
N ASN A 75 2.81 2.02 5.12
CA ASN A 75 3.58 2.91 4.24
C ASN A 75 3.88 2.27 2.89
N ALA A 76 4.27 0.99 2.86
CA ALA A 76 4.56 0.26 1.63
C ALA A 76 3.30 0.13 0.76
N THR A 77 2.15 -0.15 1.38
CA THR A 77 0.89 -0.31 0.65
C THR A 77 0.39 1.03 0.09
N ALA A 78 0.47 2.09 0.90
CA ALA A 78 0.14 3.45 0.45
C ALA A 78 1.05 3.90 -0.70
N GLY A 79 2.38 3.76 -0.53
CA GLY A 79 3.36 4.10 -1.57
C GLY A 79 3.17 3.29 -2.85
N GLY A 80 2.88 1.99 -2.72
CA GLY A 80 2.58 1.10 -3.84
C GLY A 80 1.34 1.54 -4.63
N ARG A 81 0.25 1.89 -3.93
CA ARG A 81 -0.97 2.43 -4.55
C ARG A 81 -0.70 3.75 -5.29
N SER A 82 0.07 4.66 -4.67
CA SER A 82 0.47 5.92 -5.32
C SER A 82 1.32 5.69 -6.57
N ALA A 83 2.23 4.72 -6.54
CA ALA A 83 3.05 4.37 -7.70
C ALA A 83 2.20 3.82 -8.86
N VAL A 84 1.25 2.90 -8.57
CA VAL A 84 0.33 2.37 -9.59
C VAL A 84 -0.52 3.50 -10.19
N ALA A 85 -1.05 4.40 -9.35
CA ALA A 85 -1.83 5.54 -9.82
C ALA A 85 -1.01 6.48 -10.72
N ALA A 86 0.24 6.77 -10.37
CA ALA A 86 1.13 7.59 -11.18
C ALA A 86 1.41 6.96 -12.56
N ILE A 87 1.61 5.64 -12.61
CA ILE A 87 1.82 4.90 -13.87
C ILE A 87 0.58 4.98 -14.75
N LEU A 88 -0.61 4.72 -14.19
CA LEU A 88 -1.87 4.82 -14.94
C LEU A 88 -2.11 6.22 -15.49
N ASN A 89 -1.86 7.26 -14.69
CA ASN A 89 -1.99 8.64 -15.13
C ASN A 89 -1.00 8.96 -16.26
N GLY A 90 0.25 8.50 -16.15
CA GLY A 90 1.25 8.65 -17.21
C GLY A 90 0.83 7.93 -18.51
N ASP A 91 0.32 6.71 -18.40
CA ASP A 91 -0.22 5.95 -19.55
C ASP A 91 -1.38 6.70 -20.21
N HIS A 92 -2.30 7.28 -19.44
CA HIS A 92 -3.41 8.09 -19.95
C HIS A 92 -2.94 9.36 -20.65
N GLU A 93 -1.98 10.09 -20.08
CA GLU A 93 -1.43 11.29 -20.71
C GLU A 93 -0.68 10.97 -22.01
N MET A 94 0.06 9.86 -22.05
CA MET A 94 0.73 9.40 -23.27
C MET A 94 -0.28 9.01 -24.35
N ALA A 95 -1.36 8.31 -23.99
CA ALA A 95 -2.43 7.97 -24.92
C ALA A 95 -3.10 9.23 -25.49
N ALA A 96 -3.44 10.20 -24.63
CA ALA A 96 -4.05 11.46 -25.05
C ALA A 96 -3.13 12.28 -25.98
N ARG A 97 -1.82 12.32 -25.70
CA ARG A 97 -0.84 12.96 -26.59
C ARG A 97 -0.75 12.25 -27.94
N MET A 98 -0.72 10.92 -27.95
CA MET A 98 -0.72 10.15 -29.21
C MET A 98 -2.00 10.35 -30.02
N GLU A 99 -3.16 10.43 -29.39
CA GLU A 99 -4.42 10.74 -30.07
C GLU A 99 -4.40 12.15 -30.69
N GLN A 100 -3.89 13.14 -29.96
CA GLN A 100 -3.74 14.51 -30.49
C GLN A 100 -2.74 14.57 -31.65
N GLU A 101 -1.57 13.94 -31.52
CA GLU A 101 -0.58 13.88 -32.59
C GLU A 101 -1.13 13.13 -33.82
N ALA A 102 -1.84 12.03 -33.62
CA ALA A 102 -2.50 11.31 -34.70
C ALA A 102 -3.56 12.17 -35.40
N HIS A 103 -4.38 12.91 -34.65
CA HIS A 103 -5.35 13.85 -35.22
C HIS A 103 -4.68 15.00 -35.99
N ILE A 104 -3.56 15.53 -35.50
CA ILE A 104 -2.79 16.58 -36.21
C ILE A 104 -2.20 16.06 -37.52
N VAL A 105 -1.75 14.79 -37.54
CA VAL A 105 -1.23 14.15 -38.76
C VAL A 105 -2.36 13.76 -39.74
N ASP A 106 -3.57 13.49 -39.25
CA ASP A 106 -4.75 13.22 -40.07
C ASP A 106 -5.35 14.52 -40.67
N GLU A 107 -5.33 15.63 -39.92
CA GLU A 107 -5.70 16.96 -40.42
C GLU A 107 -4.58 17.65 -41.22
N VAL A 108 -4.06 17.00 -42.26
CA VAL A 108 -3.26 17.71 -43.28
C VAL A 108 -4.19 18.29 -44.33
N ARG A 109 -4.68 19.50 -44.08
CA ARG A 109 -5.38 20.30 -45.09
C ARG A 109 -4.35 20.93 -46.04
N ILE A 110 -4.02 20.23 -47.12
CA ILE A 110 -3.27 20.79 -48.24
C ILE A 110 -4.13 21.89 -48.85
N THR A 111 -3.83 23.13 -48.49
CA THR A 111 -4.36 24.31 -49.19
C THR A 111 -3.50 24.47 -50.44
N ASP A 112 -3.64 23.57 -51.41
CA ASP A 112 -3.08 23.80 -52.73
C ASP A 112 -3.86 24.98 -53.30
N GLY A 113 -3.21 26.13 -53.36
CA GLY A 113 -3.75 27.40 -53.85
C GLY A 113 -3.97 27.41 -55.36
N LYS A 114 -4.51 26.33 -55.93
CA LYS A 114 -4.98 26.28 -57.31
C LYS A 114 -6.49 26.21 -57.33
N ASP A 115 -7.09 27.34 -57.74
CA ASP A 115 -8.47 27.37 -58.20
C ASP A 115 -8.64 26.35 -59.33
N LEU A 116 -9.53 25.39 -59.12
CA LEU A 116 -10.04 24.53 -60.17
C LEU A 116 -11.04 25.36 -60.99
N SER A 117 -10.54 26.00 -62.06
CA SER A 117 -11.35 26.55 -63.15
C SER A 117 -11.93 25.45 -64.02
#